data_AF-A0A0N4ZA96-F1
#
_entry.id   AF-A0A0N4ZA96-F1
#
_cell.length_a   1.000
_cell.length_b   1.000
_cell.length_c   1.000
_cell.angle_alpha   90.00
_cell.angle_beta   90.00
_cell.angle_gamma   90.00
#
_symmetry.space_group_name_H-M   'P 1'
#
loop_
_entity.id
_entity.type
_entity.pdbx_description
1 polymer ?
#
loop_
_entity_poly.entity_id
_entity_poly.type
_entity_poly.pdbx_seq_one_letter_code
_entity_poly.pdbx_strand_id
1 'polypeptide(L)'
;ESYKTLFYWSIPTRTCIKKNISINPQNYGIITNTNETFHGDKIVILYEKDVGLYPYYKKINESYYEPVNGGIPQRVNYTAHLEVLSKNISKIIPNISYDGLAILDLERWRIVYETNWNEQAIHKNESIKYVQSLNSSLKDEEAKGLAKANFTDAAFNFFKETIKQCKKLRPNATWGFYDLMLCNEKGNKNGAYC
;
A
#
# COMPACT_ATOMS: atom_id res chain seq x y z
N GLU A 1 -27.58 -19.74 -4.99
CA GLU A 1 -26.64 -18.99 -5.85
C GLU A 1 -25.46 -19.90 -6.18
N SER A 2 -24.99 -19.91 -7.43
CA SER A 2 -23.74 -20.60 -7.77
C SER A 2 -22.57 -19.62 -7.64
N TYR A 3 -21.67 -19.84 -6.70
CA TYR A 3 -20.45 -19.05 -6.60
C TYR A 3 -19.45 -19.50 -7.67
N LYS A 4 -18.87 -18.56 -8.40
CA LYS A 4 -17.81 -18.81 -9.37
C LYS A 4 -16.46 -18.43 -8.75
N THR A 5 -15.57 -19.39 -8.62
CA THR A 5 -14.17 -19.14 -8.19
C THR A 5 -13.33 -18.74 -9.41
N LEU A 6 -12.55 -17.67 -9.26
CA LEU A 6 -11.65 -17.16 -10.29
C LEU A 6 -10.20 -17.23 -9.80
N PHE A 7 -9.30 -17.70 -10.65
CA PHE A 7 -7.86 -17.72 -10.38
C PHE A 7 -7.17 -16.71 -11.29
N TYR A 8 -6.32 -15.86 -10.73
CA TYR A 8 -5.59 -14.83 -11.48
C TYR A 8 -4.09 -15.09 -11.44
N TRP A 9 -3.43 -14.93 -12.58
CA TRP A 9 -1.99 -15.06 -12.71
C TRP A 9 -1.30 -13.71 -12.55
N SER A 10 -0.67 -13.50 -11.40
CA SER A 10 0.09 -12.27 -11.09
C SER A 10 1.60 -12.52 -10.94
N ILE A 11 2.14 -13.50 -11.67
CA ILE A 11 3.56 -13.87 -11.66
C ILE A 11 4.25 -13.21 -12.87
N PRO A 12 5.44 -12.59 -12.72
CA PRO A 12 6.13 -11.86 -13.80
C PRO A 12 6.84 -12.81 -14.80
N THR A 13 6.07 -13.68 -15.45
CA THR A 13 6.56 -14.74 -16.35
C THR A 13 7.04 -14.25 -17.71
N ARG A 14 6.88 -12.96 -18.04
CA ARG A 14 7.42 -12.38 -19.27
C ARG A 14 8.92 -12.60 -19.46
N THR A 15 9.69 -12.66 -18.36
CA THR A 15 11.13 -12.96 -18.40
C THR A 15 11.40 -14.40 -18.84
N CYS A 16 10.52 -15.35 -18.49
CA CYS A 16 10.61 -16.75 -18.90
C CYS A 16 10.32 -16.89 -20.41
N ILE A 17 9.30 -16.21 -20.91
CA ILE A 17 8.94 -16.19 -22.34
C ILE A 17 10.12 -15.71 -23.18
N LYS A 18 10.85 -14.67 -22.74
CA LYS A 18 12.07 -14.17 -23.42
C LYS A 18 13.19 -15.21 -23.49
N LYS A 19 13.16 -16.23 -22.62
CA LYS A 19 14.10 -17.36 -22.59
C LYS A 19 13.52 -18.61 -23.28
N ASN A 20 12.45 -18.46 -24.06
CA ASN A 20 11.72 -19.56 -24.71
C ASN A 20 11.17 -20.61 -23.71
N ILE A 21 10.89 -20.19 -22.48
CA ILE A 21 10.24 -21.02 -21.46
C ILE A 21 8.77 -20.61 -21.38
N SER A 22 7.87 -21.53 -21.71
CA SER A 22 6.43 -21.32 -21.75
C SER A 22 5.73 -22.06 -20.61
N ILE A 23 4.90 -21.35 -19.84
CA ILE A 23 4.17 -21.88 -18.67
C ILE A 23 2.70 -22.15 -19.02
N ASN A 24 2.09 -21.31 -19.88
CA ASN A 24 0.70 -21.40 -20.34
C ASN A 24 -0.35 -21.60 -19.23
N PRO A 25 -0.42 -20.71 -18.22
CA PRO A 25 -1.40 -20.78 -17.13
C PRO A 25 -2.87 -20.86 -17.60
N GLN A 26 -3.18 -20.33 -18.79
CA GLN A 26 -4.52 -20.41 -19.39
C GLN A 26 -5.01 -21.85 -19.61
N ASN A 27 -4.10 -22.81 -19.83
CA ASN A 27 -4.44 -24.24 -19.98
C ASN A 27 -5.07 -24.83 -18.71
N TYR A 28 -4.91 -24.17 -17.56
CA TYR A 28 -5.45 -24.57 -16.26
C TYR A 28 -6.66 -23.71 -15.83
N GLY A 29 -7.25 -22.93 -16.75
CA GLY A 29 -8.37 -22.04 -16.45
C GLY A 29 -7.99 -20.81 -15.62
N ILE A 30 -6.69 -20.49 -15.52
CA ILE A 30 -6.21 -19.31 -14.81
C ILE A 30 -6.31 -18.09 -15.73
N ILE A 31 -6.94 -17.02 -15.23
CA ILE A 31 -7.08 -15.73 -15.92
C ILE A 31 -5.73 -15.04 -15.93
N THR A 32 -5.27 -14.64 -17.12
CA THR A 32 -3.95 -14.01 -17.28
C THR A 32 -4.04 -12.72 -18.06
N ASN A 33 -3.15 -11.80 -17.74
CA ASN A 33 -2.94 -10.62 -18.57
C ASN A 33 -2.53 -10.99 -19.99
N THR A 34 -2.94 -10.17 -20.95
CA THR A 34 -2.49 -10.26 -22.35
C THR A 34 -0.97 -10.22 -22.41
N ASN A 35 -0.38 -11.15 -23.16
CA ASN A 35 1.07 -11.35 -23.29
C ASN A 35 1.80 -11.57 -21.94
N GLU A 36 1.09 -12.04 -20.90
CA GLU A 36 1.62 -12.24 -19.55
C GLU A 36 2.37 -11.01 -19.02
N THR A 37 1.84 -9.83 -19.35
CA THR A 37 2.38 -8.54 -18.89
C THR A 37 2.12 -8.36 -17.40
N PHE A 38 3.08 -7.75 -16.70
CA PHE A 38 2.95 -7.51 -15.27
C PHE A 38 1.86 -6.48 -14.95
N HIS A 39 1.81 -5.40 -15.73
CA HIS A 39 0.67 -4.48 -15.75
C HIS A 39 -0.16 -4.78 -17.00
N GLY A 40 -1.28 -5.48 -16.84
CA GLY A 40 -2.11 -5.91 -17.95
C GLY A 40 -3.61 -5.72 -17.70
N ASP A 41 -4.41 -6.31 -18.59
CA ASP A 41 -5.84 -6.07 -18.71
C ASP A 41 -6.72 -6.85 -17.71
N LYS A 42 -6.16 -7.81 -16.96
CA LYS A 42 -6.91 -8.64 -15.99
C LYS A 42 -6.58 -8.33 -14.54
N ILE A 43 -5.30 -8.09 -14.26
CA ILE A 43 -4.80 -7.81 -12.92
C ILE A 43 -3.59 -6.87 -12.98
N VAL A 44 -3.54 -5.92 -12.06
CA VAL A 44 -2.44 -4.98 -11.86
C VAL A 44 -2.12 -4.91 -10.36
N ILE A 45 -0.84 -5.04 -10.02
CA ILE A 45 -0.32 -4.72 -8.69
C ILE A 45 0.48 -3.43 -8.79
N LEU A 46 0.17 -2.47 -7.93
CA LEU A 46 0.84 -1.19 -7.79
C LEU A 46 1.61 -1.19 -6.49
N TYR A 47 2.95 -1.16 -6.59
CA TYR A 47 3.82 -1.13 -5.42
C TYR A 47 3.97 0.30 -4.89
N GLU A 48 4.61 0.45 -3.74
CA GLU A 48 4.90 1.71 -3.04
C GLU A 48 5.27 2.89 -3.96
N LYS A 49 6.17 2.66 -4.94
CA LYS A 49 6.65 3.69 -5.88
C LYS A 49 5.58 4.16 -6.89
N ASP A 50 4.57 3.33 -7.12
CA ASP A 50 3.50 3.57 -8.08
C ASP A 50 2.34 4.33 -7.42
N VAL A 51 2.23 4.32 -6.08
CA VAL A 51 1.11 4.88 -5.33
C VAL A 51 1.42 6.28 -4.80
N GLY A 52 1.45 7.24 -5.74
CA GLY A 52 1.61 8.66 -5.42
C GLY A 52 2.87 8.97 -4.62
N LEU A 53 2.74 9.87 -3.65
CA LEU A 53 3.78 10.19 -2.67
C LEU A 53 3.54 9.43 -1.36
N TYR A 54 3.75 8.12 -1.36
CA TYR A 54 3.65 7.30 -0.14
C TYR A 54 4.77 7.68 0.85
N PRO A 55 4.46 8.11 2.09
CA PRO A 55 5.46 8.47 3.09
C PRO A 55 6.04 7.22 3.74
N TYR A 56 7.36 7.12 3.88
CA TYR A 56 7.98 6.03 4.62
C TYR A 56 9.43 6.36 4.98
N TYR A 57 10.04 5.55 5.84
CA TYR A 57 11.47 5.62 6.12
C TYR A 57 12.24 4.58 5.33
N LYS A 58 13.20 5.04 4.52
CA LYS A 58 14.14 4.18 3.80
C LYS A 58 15.36 3.90 4.68
N LYS A 59 15.59 2.63 5.01
CA LYS A 59 16.81 2.22 5.74
C LYS A 59 18.02 2.43 4.83
N ILE A 60 18.95 3.28 5.25
CA ILE A 60 20.21 3.54 4.53
C ILE A 60 21.32 2.67 5.11
N ASN A 61 21.38 2.56 6.44
CA ASN A 61 22.25 1.64 7.17
C ASN A 61 21.61 1.30 8.53
N GLU A 62 22.34 0.65 9.44
CA GLU A 62 21.81 0.23 10.74
C GLU A 62 21.38 1.39 11.63
N SER A 63 22.03 2.56 11.51
CA SER A 63 21.82 3.71 12.39
C SER A 63 21.05 4.87 11.74
N TYR A 64 20.84 4.82 10.42
CA TYR A 64 20.25 5.92 9.66
C TYR A 64 19.12 5.48 8.75
N TYR A 65 18.00 6.18 8.89
CA TYR A 65 16.83 6.07 8.03
C TYR A 65 16.54 7.45 7.42
N GLU A 66 16.33 7.47 6.11
CA GLU A 66 15.99 8.68 5.36
C GLU A 66 14.47 8.79 5.22
N PRO A 67 13.84 9.92 5.59
CA PRO A 67 12.41 10.12 5.40
C PRO A 67 12.10 10.37 3.93
N VAL A 68 11.30 9.50 3.33
CA VAL A 68 10.72 9.67 2.00
C VAL A 68 9.32 10.28 2.15
N ASN A 69 9.04 11.35 1.39
CA ASN A 69 7.74 12.06 1.41
C ASN A 69 7.26 12.46 2.82
N GLY A 70 8.18 12.79 3.73
CA GLY A 70 7.86 13.18 5.11
C GLY A 70 7.88 12.02 6.12
N GLY A 71 8.05 10.78 5.67
CA GLY A 71 8.34 9.60 6.51
C GLY A 71 7.12 8.99 7.23
N ILE A 72 6.18 9.82 7.70
CA ILE A 72 4.97 9.41 8.43
C ILE A 72 3.71 9.99 7.79
N PRO A 73 2.54 9.35 7.93
CA PRO A 73 1.29 9.79 7.29
C PRO A 73 0.81 11.19 7.71
N GLN A 74 1.11 11.64 8.93
CA GLN A 74 0.75 12.98 9.42
C GLN A 74 1.44 14.12 8.65
N ARG A 75 2.52 13.81 7.93
CA ARG A 75 3.36 14.79 7.22
C ARG A 75 3.16 14.78 5.71
N VAL A 76 2.21 14.00 5.20
CA VAL A 76 1.97 13.89 3.77
C VAL A 76 1.34 15.17 3.21
N ASN A 77 1.85 15.66 2.08
CA ASN A 77 1.15 16.66 1.29
C ASN A 77 0.12 15.95 0.38
N TYR A 78 -1.15 15.96 0.78
CA TYR A 78 -2.22 15.23 0.10
C TYR A 78 -2.43 15.67 -1.34
N THR A 79 -2.41 16.97 -1.62
CA THR A 79 -2.60 17.48 -2.98
C THR A 79 -1.51 16.93 -3.90
N ALA A 80 -0.25 17.04 -3.49
CA ALA A 80 0.87 16.51 -4.26
C ALA A 80 0.83 14.98 -4.39
N HIS A 81 0.47 14.25 -3.32
CA HIS A 81 0.29 12.81 -3.35
C HIS A 81 -0.74 12.38 -4.41
N LEU A 82 -1.92 13.00 -4.41
CA LEU A 82 -3.02 12.66 -5.32
C LEU A 82 -2.73 13.05 -6.77
N GLU A 83 -1.99 14.14 -7.00
CA GLU A 83 -1.52 14.51 -8.34
C GLU A 83 -0.56 13.47 -8.92
N VAL A 84 0.45 13.05 -8.14
CA VAL A 84 1.41 12.02 -8.57
C VAL A 84 0.70 10.69 -8.76
N LEU A 85 -0.20 10.32 -7.83
CA LEU A 85 -1.01 9.12 -7.95
C LEU A 85 -1.80 9.13 -9.28
N SER A 86 -2.45 10.24 -9.61
CA SER A 86 -3.26 10.34 -10.83
C SER A 86 -2.41 10.18 -12.10
N LYS A 87 -1.20 10.74 -12.11
CA LYS A 87 -0.24 10.57 -13.20
C LYS A 87 0.22 9.11 -13.31
N ASN A 88 0.56 8.48 -12.18
CA ASN A 88 1.00 7.08 -12.14
C ASN A 88 -0.09 6.12 -12.62
N ILE A 89 -1.33 6.25 -12.11
CA ILE A 89 -2.46 5.43 -12.54
C ILE A 89 -2.74 5.60 -14.04
N SER A 90 -2.67 6.84 -14.54
CA SER A 90 -2.88 7.10 -15.97
C SER A 90 -1.81 6.47 -16.86
N LYS A 91 -0.58 6.39 -16.36
CA LYS A 91 0.54 5.75 -17.06
C LYS A 91 0.46 4.22 -16.99
N ILE A 92 0.13 3.66 -15.83
CA ILE A 92 0.18 2.21 -15.57
C ILE A 92 -1.07 1.50 -16.08
N ILE A 93 -2.25 2.11 -15.91
CA ILE A 93 -3.53 1.57 -16.34
C ILE A 93 -4.13 2.55 -17.37
N PRO A 94 -3.62 2.65 -18.61
CA PRO A 94 -4.05 3.69 -19.56
C PRO A 94 -5.53 3.55 -19.98
N ASN A 95 -6.07 2.33 -19.96
CA ASN A 95 -7.48 2.09 -20.26
C ASN A 95 -8.38 2.69 -19.18
N ILE A 96 -9.14 3.74 -19.50
CA ILE A 96 -10.08 4.39 -18.58
C ILE A 96 -11.22 3.43 -18.17
N SER A 97 -11.62 2.56 -19.09
CA SER A 97 -12.67 1.55 -18.87
C SER A 97 -12.13 0.24 -18.29
N TYR A 98 -10.92 0.24 -17.71
CA TYR A 98 -10.33 -0.95 -17.07
C TYR A 98 -11.28 -1.54 -16.03
N ASP A 99 -11.56 -2.82 -16.16
CA ASP A 99 -12.53 -3.60 -15.37
C ASP A 99 -11.88 -4.79 -14.63
N GLY A 100 -10.55 -4.89 -14.68
CA GLY A 100 -9.78 -5.92 -13.97
C GLY A 100 -9.57 -5.64 -12.48
N LEU A 101 -8.76 -6.50 -11.85
CA LEU A 101 -8.34 -6.34 -10.46
C LEU A 101 -7.17 -5.35 -10.34
N ALA A 102 -7.31 -4.33 -9.52
CA ALA A 102 -6.24 -3.36 -9.25
C ALA A 102 -5.89 -3.35 -7.77
N ILE A 103 -4.66 -3.77 -7.45
CA ILE A 103 -4.20 -4.03 -6.09
C ILE A 103 -3.17 -2.97 -5.71
N LEU A 104 -3.40 -2.30 -4.58
CA LEU A 104 -2.47 -1.36 -3.97
C LEU A 104 -1.66 -2.10 -2.90
N ASP A 105 -0.35 -2.18 -3.09
CA ASP A 105 0.56 -2.91 -2.21
C ASP A 105 1.43 -1.93 -1.41
N LEU A 106 1.00 -1.67 -0.17
CA LEU A 106 1.53 -0.64 0.73
C LEU A 106 1.89 -1.25 2.09
N GLU A 107 3.16 -1.62 2.28
CA GLU A 107 3.58 -2.45 3.43
C GLU A 107 4.50 -1.73 4.43
N ARG A 108 4.85 -0.45 4.21
CA ARG A 108 5.81 0.27 5.09
C ARG A 108 5.25 0.53 6.48
N TRP A 109 3.93 0.68 6.58
CA TRP A 109 3.22 0.89 7.83
C TRP A 109 1.75 0.52 7.69
N ARG A 110 1.12 0.23 8.83
CA ARG A 110 -0.28 -0.17 8.97
C ARG A 110 -1.11 0.96 9.52
N ILE A 111 -2.42 0.97 9.22
CA ILE A 111 -3.35 2.00 9.69
C ILE A 111 -3.40 2.06 11.22
N VAL A 112 -3.53 0.91 11.89
CA VAL A 112 -3.61 0.85 13.34
C VAL A 112 -2.22 1.02 13.94
N TYR A 113 -2.00 2.15 14.62
CA TYR A 113 -0.70 2.53 15.19
C TYR A 113 0.00 1.39 15.93
N GLU A 114 -0.72 0.69 16.80
CA GLU A 114 -0.18 -0.37 17.65
C GLU A 114 0.39 -1.53 16.87
N THR A 115 -0.14 -1.82 15.66
CA THR A 115 0.26 -2.94 14.82
C THR A 115 1.55 -2.70 14.02
N ASN A 116 2.11 -1.50 14.11
CA ASN A 116 3.40 -1.15 13.52
C ASN A 116 4.55 -1.69 14.40
N TRP A 117 4.85 -2.97 14.26
CA TRP A 117 5.91 -3.68 14.98
C TRP A 117 7.20 -3.80 14.15
N ASN A 118 8.27 -4.30 14.78
CA ASN A 118 9.55 -4.62 14.11
C ASN A 118 10.05 -3.43 13.27
N GLU A 119 10.34 -3.65 11.99
CA GLU A 119 10.84 -2.61 11.07
C GLU A 119 9.88 -1.42 10.92
N GLN A 120 8.57 -1.62 11.13
CA GLN A 120 7.58 -0.53 11.05
C GLN A 120 7.55 0.33 12.32
N ALA A 121 8.19 -0.10 13.42
CA ALA A 121 8.19 0.62 14.69
C ALA A 121 8.82 2.01 14.60
N ILE A 122 9.66 2.26 13.60
CA ILE A 122 10.21 3.59 13.31
C ILE A 122 9.09 4.64 13.15
N HIS A 123 7.99 4.31 12.48
CA HIS A 123 6.89 5.24 12.26
C HIS A 123 6.22 5.66 13.58
N LYS A 124 6.22 4.78 14.59
CA LYS A 124 5.71 5.11 15.92
C LYS A 124 6.61 6.11 16.64
N ASN A 125 7.91 5.84 16.63
CA ASN A 125 8.92 6.68 17.30
C ASN A 125 8.98 8.06 16.65
N GLU A 126 8.97 8.10 15.31
CA GLU A 126 9.03 9.35 14.56
C GLU A 126 7.74 10.16 14.68
N SER A 127 6.58 9.51 14.86
CA SER A 127 5.33 10.21 15.20
C SER A 127 5.39 10.90 16.57
N ILE A 128 6.01 10.26 17.57
CA ILE A 128 6.21 10.85 18.91
C ILE A 128 7.14 12.07 18.81
N LYS A 129 8.30 11.91 18.15
CA LYS A 129 9.25 13.01 17.92
C LYS A 129 8.59 14.17 17.18
N TYR A 130 7.76 13.88 16.18
CA TYR A 130 7.05 14.91 15.45
C TYR A 130 6.11 15.71 16.36
N VAL A 131 5.30 15.04 17.19
CA VAL A 131 4.43 15.71 18.18
C VAL A 131 5.24 16.57 19.16
N GLN A 132 6.34 16.03 19.70
CA GLN A 132 7.23 16.79 20.61
C GLN A 132 7.89 17.99 19.92
N SER A 133 8.20 17.88 18.62
CA SER A 133 8.75 19.00 17.85
C SER A 133 7.76 20.14 17.65
N LEU A 134 6.45 19.84 17.65
CA LEU A 134 5.38 20.84 17.55
C LEU A 134 5.07 21.49 18.91
N ASN A 135 5.28 20.76 20.00
CA ASN A 135 5.15 21.28 21.36
C ASN A 135 6.10 20.57 22.33
N SER A 136 7.21 21.25 22.64
CA SER A 136 8.26 20.74 23.54
C SER A 136 7.86 20.70 25.02
N SER A 137 6.71 21.28 25.39
CA SER A 137 6.21 21.29 26.78
C SER A 137 5.36 20.07 27.13
N LEU A 138 5.01 19.23 26.13
CA LEU A 138 4.23 18.01 26.36
C LEU A 138 5.01 17.01 27.19
N LYS A 139 4.33 16.38 28.15
CA LYS A 139 4.88 15.21 28.85
C LYS A 139 4.91 14.01 27.91
N ASP A 140 5.82 13.08 28.17
CA ASP A 140 6.03 11.91 27.30
C ASP A 140 4.75 11.09 27.05
N GLU A 141 3.92 10.86 28.08
CA GLU A 141 2.68 10.10 27.92
C GLU A 141 1.63 10.85 27.09
N GLU A 142 1.54 12.18 27.24
CA GLU A 142 0.66 13.01 26.43
C GLU A 142 1.11 13.01 24.97
N ALA A 143 2.42 13.13 24.73
CA ALA A 143 3.00 13.07 23.39
C ALA A 143 2.76 11.72 22.71
N LYS A 144 2.88 10.60 23.44
CA LYS A 144 2.57 9.25 22.94
C LYS A 144 1.10 9.11 22.57
N GLY A 145 0.19 9.56 23.44
CA GLY A 145 -1.26 9.52 23.20
C GLY A 145 -1.64 10.29 21.94
N LEU A 146 -1.13 11.52 21.79
CA LEU A 146 -1.35 12.35 20.62
C LEU A 146 -0.72 11.75 19.35
N ALA A 147 0.50 11.22 19.44
CA ALA A 147 1.16 10.59 18.30
C ALA A 147 0.38 9.39 17.75
N LYS A 148 -0.16 8.55 18.64
CA LYS A 148 -1.02 7.42 18.29
C LYS A 148 -2.29 7.87 17.56
N ALA A 149 -3.01 8.85 18.12
CA ALA A 149 -4.25 9.36 17.53
C ALA A 149 -3.98 9.99 16.16
N ASN A 150 -3.05 10.93 16.10
CA ASN A 150 -2.68 11.63 14.86
C ASN A 150 -2.20 10.66 13.77
N PHE A 151 -1.39 9.66 14.14
CA PHE A 151 -0.93 8.64 13.19
C PHE A 151 -2.10 7.85 12.61
N THR A 152 -2.98 7.32 13.47
CA THR A 152 -4.08 6.44 13.05
C THR A 152 -5.04 7.20 12.13
N ASP A 153 -5.39 8.43 12.49
CA ASP A 153 -6.27 9.29 11.69
C ASP A 153 -5.65 9.65 10.34
N ALA A 154 -4.36 10.02 10.33
CA ALA A 154 -3.67 10.34 9.09
C ALA A 154 -3.47 9.11 8.20
N ALA A 155 -3.15 7.96 8.78
CA ALA A 155 -2.98 6.70 8.07
C ALA A 155 -4.31 6.25 7.42
N PHE A 156 -5.42 6.32 8.17
CA PHE A 156 -6.74 6.02 7.64
C PHE A 156 -7.11 6.96 6.49
N ASN A 157 -6.92 8.27 6.68
CA ASN A 157 -7.22 9.27 5.65
C ASN A 157 -6.36 9.09 4.40
N PHE A 158 -5.08 8.73 4.54
CA PHE A 158 -4.22 8.38 3.40
C PHE A 158 -4.83 7.25 2.57
N PHE A 159 -5.07 6.09 3.17
CA PHE A 159 -5.62 4.93 2.47
C PHE A 159 -6.98 5.25 1.82
N LYS A 160 -7.86 5.95 2.56
CA LYS A 160 -9.19 6.36 2.09
C LYS A 160 -9.13 7.27 0.87
N GLU A 161 -8.35 8.35 0.91
CA GLU A 161 -8.29 9.30 -0.20
C GLU A 161 -7.52 8.73 -1.40
N THR A 162 -6.49 7.90 -1.17
CA THR A 162 -5.80 7.15 -2.23
C THR A 162 -6.78 6.25 -2.99
N ILE A 163 -7.51 5.36 -2.31
CA ILE A 163 -8.43 4.43 -3.01
C ILE A 163 -9.61 5.16 -3.65
N LYS A 164 -10.11 6.24 -3.04
CA LYS A 164 -11.16 7.08 -3.63
C LYS A 164 -10.71 7.71 -4.94
N GLN A 165 -9.47 8.21 -5.00
CA GLN A 165 -8.91 8.77 -6.23
C GLN A 165 -8.70 7.68 -7.29
N CYS A 166 -8.20 6.50 -6.90
CA CYS A 166 -8.09 5.35 -7.81
C CYS A 166 -9.44 4.95 -8.43
N LYS A 167 -10.49 4.83 -7.60
CA LYS A 167 -11.86 4.55 -8.05
C LYS A 167 -12.43 5.65 -8.95
N LYS A 168 -12.12 6.92 -8.68
CA LYS A 168 -12.52 8.03 -9.56
C LYS A 168 -11.87 7.91 -10.94
N LEU A 169 -10.60 7.51 -11.00
CA LEU A 169 -9.85 7.40 -12.25
C LEU A 169 -10.23 6.14 -13.04
N ARG A 170 -10.45 5.01 -12.38
CA ARG A 170 -10.83 3.73 -12.99
C ARG A 170 -12.08 3.19 -12.29
N PRO A 171 -13.27 3.69 -12.66
CA PRO A 171 -14.51 3.38 -11.94
C PRO A 171 -15.00 1.94 -12.12
N ASN A 172 -14.62 1.28 -13.22
CA ASN A 172 -15.03 -0.09 -13.50
C ASN A 172 -14.10 -1.13 -12.86
N ALA A 173 -12.94 -0.69 -12.36
CA ALA A 173 -11.93 -1.57 -11.80
C ALA A 173 -12.31 -2.04 -10.40
N THR A 174 -11.95 -3.28 -10.08
CA THR A 174 -12.08 -3.79 -8.70
C THR A 174 -10.82 -3.44 -7.93
N TRP A 175 -10.90 -2.36 -7.13
CA TRP A 175 -9.79 -1.87 -6.31
C TRP A 175 -9.73 -2.55 -4.94
N GLY A 176 -8.53 -2.94 -4.52
CA GLY A 176 -8.26 -3.47 -3.18
C GLY A 176 -6.85 -3.12 -2.69
N PHE A 177 -6.64 -3.28 -1.39
CA PHE A 177 -5.32 -3.21 -0.79
C PHE A 177 -4.82 -4.62 -0.50
N TYR A 178 -3.56 -4.90 -0.79
CA TYR A 178 -2.90 -6.11 -0.32
C TYR A 178 -2.75 -6.04 1.21
N ASP A 179 -3.06 -7.15 1.89
CA ASP A 179 -2.83 -7.37 3.33
C ASP A 179 -3.32 -6.25 4.29
N LEU A 180 -4.42 -5.56 3.94
CA LEU A 180 -4.91 -4.43 4.75
C LEU A 180 -5.53 -4.88 6.08
N MET A 181 -6.34 -5.93 6.04
CA MET A 181 -6.90 -6.54 7.25
C MET A 181 -5.96 -7.63 7.68
N LEU A 182 -5.04 -7.27 8.59
CA LEU A 182 -4.26 -8.27 9.28
C LEU A 182 -5.23 -9.16 10.05
N CYS A 183 -5.05 -10.46 9.93
CA CYS A 183 -5.47 -11.40 10.95
C CYS A 183 -4.20 -12.10 11.43
N ASN A 184 -3.71 -11.69 12.61
CA ASN A 184 -2.53 -12.31 13.21
C ASN A 184 -2.90 -13.61 13.93
N GLU A 185 -3.19 -14.66 13.17
CA GLU A 185 -3.54 -15.99 13.73
C GLU A 185 -2.36 -16.65 14.48
N LYS A 186 -1.12 -16.18 14.28
CA LYS A 186 0.10 -16.77 14.89
C LYS A 186 0.53 -16.16 16.23
N GLY A 187 -0.23 -15.21 16.80
CA GLY A 187 -0.36 -15.11 18.26
C GLY A 187 0.88 -14.80 19.12
N ASN A 188 1.83 -13.97 18.69
CA ASN A 188 2.90 -13.48 19.60
C ASN A 188 2.42 -12.31 20.49
N LYS A 189 1.23 -11.78 20.20
CA LYS A 189 0.43 -10.92 21.07
C LYS A 189 -1.00 -11.42 20.90
N ASN A 190 -1.64 -11.80 22.02
CA ASN A 190 -3.02 -12.25 22.16
C ASN A 190 -3.85 -11.84 20.95
N GLY A 191 -4.39 -12.79 20.18
CA GLY A 191 -5.05 -12.61 18.87
C GLY A 191 -6.20 -11.60 18.85
N ALA A 192 -5.89 -10.34 19.07
CA ALA A 192 -6.79 -9.20 19.22
C ALA A 192 -6.87 -8.37 17.93
N TYR A 193 -6.12 -8.79 16.91
CA TYR A 193 -6.15 -8.23 15.57
C TYR A 193 -6.60 -9.28 14.55
N CYS A 194 -7.29 -10.32 15.02
CA CYS A 194 -8.34 -11.08 14.34
C CYS A 194 -9.59 -10.85 15.21
#